data_AF-A0A0V0GZ72-F1
#
_entry.id   AF-A0A0V0GZ72-F1
#
_cell.length_a   1.000
_cell.length_b   1.000
_cell.length_c   1.000
_cell.angle_alpha   90.00
_cell.angle_beta   90.00
_cell.angle_gamma   90.00
#
_symmetry.space_group_name_H-M   'P 1'
#
loop_
_entity.id
_entity.type
_entity.pdbx_description
1 polymer ?
#
loop_
_entity_poly.entity_id
_entity_poly.type
_entity_poly.pdbx_seq_one_letter_code
_entity_poly.pdbx_strand_id
1 'polypeptide(L)'
;QYYSGIYTQQLTQQGEGKPKRRRKKNKGDDVNGVMMMMMRKRKLSDEQVNLLEQSFGHEHKLESERKDKLASELGLDPRQVTVWFQNRRARWKSKKLEEEYSKLKNEHETNIVDKCRLENEVLKLKEQMCEAEKEIQRLLTERDGVSINSPTTSSLSMEAAMDPPFLGEFGFDNGLWA
;
A
#
# COMPACT_ATOMS: atom_id res chain seq x y z
N GLN A 1 1.75 -17.91 -10.64
CA GLN A 1 0.97 -17.29 -9.55
C GLN A 1 1.85 -17.13 -8.30
N TYR A 2 2.75 -16.15 -8.30
CA TYR A 2 3.58 -15.81 -7.14
C TYR A 2 3.35 -14.31 -6.89
N TYR A 3 3.12 -13.89 -5.65
CA TYR A 3 2.76 -12.54 -5.16
C TYR A 3 1.29 -12.25 -4.78
N SER A 4 0.38 -13.24 -4.75
CA SER A 4 -0.98 -13.02 -4.19
C SER A 4 -1.08 -13.27 -2.67
N GLY A 5 -0.22 -14.10 -2.09
CA GLY A 5 -0.35 -14.53 -0.68
C GLY A 5 0.28 -13.61 0.37
N ILE A 6 1.43 -13.00 0.09
CA ILE A 6 2.23 -12.32 1.12
C ILE A 6 1.64 -10.96 1.49
N TYR A 7 1.09 -10.22 0.52
CA TYR A 7 0.46 -8.93 0.78
C TYR A 7 -0.90 -9.08 1.51
N THR A 8 -1.63 -10.16 1.20
CA THR A 8 -2.93 -10.45 1.83
C THR A 8 -2.76 -10.89 3.29
N GLN A 9 -1.66 -11.57 3.64
CA GLN A 9 -1.44 -12.12 4.98
C GLN A 9 -0.94 -11.09 6.01
N GLN A 10 -0.40 -9.95 5.56
CA GLN A 10 0.00 -8.86 6.46
C GLN A 10 -1.16 -7.91 6.83
N LEU A 11 -2.30 -7.96 6.11
CA LEU A 11 -3.46 -7.09 6.34
C LEU A 11 -4.45 -7.60 7.40
N THR A 12 -4.18 -8.73 8.06
CA THR A 12 -5.11 -9.34 9.03
C THR A 12 -4.66 -9.27 10.50
N GLN A 13 -3.50 -8.68 10.82
CA GLN A 13 -2.94 -8.71 12.19
C GLN A 13 -2.85 -7.38 12.93
N GLN A 14 -3.38 -6.27 12.40
CA GLN A 14 -3.47 -5.02 13.18
C GLN A 14 -4.90 -4.66 13.54
N GLY A 15 -5.25 -4.99 14.79
CA GLY A 15 -6.23 -4.26 15.59
C GLY A 15 -7.62 -4.87 15.60
N GLU A 16 -7.81 -5.93 16.37
CA GLU A 16 -9.12 -6.19 16.96
C GLU A 16 -9.56 -4.92 17.71
N GLY A 17 -10.59 -4.26 17.17
CA GLY A 17 -11.17 -3.08 17.76
C GLY A 17 -11.72 -3.41 19.14
N LYS A 18 -10.99 -3.02 20.20
CA LYS A 18 -11.45 -3.08 21.59
C LYS A 18 -12.92 -2.60 21.65
N PRO A 19 -13.85 -3.37 22.23
CA PRO A 19 -15.23 -2.93 22.36
C PRO A 19 -15.24 -1.67 23.21
N LYS A 20 -15.66 -0.54 22.61
CA LYS A 20 -15.92 0.70 23.34
C LYS A 20 -16.94 0.37 24.42
N ARG A 21 -16.50 0.32 25.69
CA ARG A 21 -17.37 0.23 26.86
C ARG A 21 -18.40 1.36 26.78
N ARG A 22 -19.63 1.04 26.35
CA ARG A 22 -20.78 1.92 26.53
C ARG A 22 -20.92 2.12 28.03
N ARG A 23 -20.56 3.29 28.55
CA ARG A 23 -20.95 3.72 29.89
C ARG A 23 -22.49 3.64 29.94
N LYS A 24 -23.03 2.63 30.64
CA LYS A 24 -24.45 2.53 30.97
C LYS A 24 -24.75 3.70 31.91
N LYS A 25 -25.21 4.83 31.35
CA LYS A 25 -25.73 5.93 32.15
C LYS A 25 -27.14 5.52 32.58
N ASN A 26 -27.34 5.36 33.88
CA ASN A 26 -28.64 5.08 34.47
C ASN A 26 -29.65 6.11 33.96
N LYS A 27 -30.75 5.59 33.43
CA LYS A 27 -31.86 6.34 32.86
C LYS A 27 -32.79 6.66 34.02
N GLY A 28 -32.55 7.80 34.67
CA GLY A 28 -33.60 8.48 35.42
C GLY A 28 -34.54 9.11 34.40
N ASP A 29 -35.83 8.81 34.50
CA ASP A 29 -36.89 9.30 33.62
C ASP A 29 -37.14 10.79 33.86
N ASP A 30 -36.21 11.63 33.41
CA ASP A 30 -36.41 13.06 33.29
C ASP A 30 -36.77 13.38 31.82
N VAL A 31 -38.05 13.65 31.59
CA VAL A 31 -38.61 14.03 30.29
C VAL A 31 -37.89 15.28 29.72
N ASN A 32 -37.36 16.14 30.60
CA ASN A 32 -36.57 17.31 30.22
C ASN A 32 -35.20 16.93 29.66
N GLY A 33 -34.58 15.86 30.19
CA GLY A 33 -33.32 15.30 29.69
C GLY A 33 -33.46 14.63 28.33
N VAL A 34 -34.60 14.01 28.05
CA VAL A 34 -34.90 13.40 26.73
C VAL A 34 -35.12 14.49 25.68
N MET A 35 -35.90 15.52 26.00
CA MET A 35 -36.11 16.69 25.13
C MET A 35 -34.77 17.34 24.74
N MET A 36 -33.89 17.55 25.73
CA MET A 36 -32.58 18.16 25.50
C MET A 36 -31.60 17.25 24.73
N MET A 37 -31.75 15.93 24.86
CA MET A 37 -30.99 14.96 24.07
C MET A 37 -31.48 14.83 22.63
N MET A 38 -32.78 15.03 22.38
CA MET A 38 -33.35 15.12 21.02
C MET A 38 -32.94 16.43 20.33
N MET A 39 -32.90 17.56 21.06
CA MET A 39 -32.39 18.84 20.55
C MET A 39 -30.93 18.73 20.07
N ARG A 40 -30.10 18.00 20.83
CA ARG A 40 -28.69 17.70 20.51
C ARG A 40 -28.49 16.76 19.31
N LYS A 41 -29.55 16.10 18.83
CA LYS A 41 -29.54 15.17 17.70
C LYS A 41 -30.08 15.78 16.40
N ARG A 42 -30.47 17.06 16.39
CA ARG A 42 -30.90 17.71 15.15
C ARG A 42 -29.74 17.71 14.15
N LYS A 43 -30.01 17.19 12.95
CA LYS A 43 -29.10 17.33 11.81
C LYS A 43 -28.91 18.83 11.55
N LEU A 44 -27.69 19.23 11.22
CA LEU A 44 -27.42 20.59 10.77
C LEU A 44 -28.20 20.84 9.47
N SER A 45 -28.73 22.06 9.30
CA SER A 45 -29.34 22.51 8.05
C SER A 45 -28.30 22.48 6.92
N ASP A 46 -28.74 22.30 5.68
CA ASP A 46 -27.85 22.34 4.51
C ASP A 46 -27.10 23.67 4.39
N GLU A 47 -27.75 24.78 4.75
CA GLU A 47 -27.11 26.10 4.80
C GLU A 47 -25.99 26.14 5.85
N GLN A 48 -26.23 25.56 7.03
CA GLN A 48 -25.22 25.47 8.09
C GLN A 48 -24.04 24.60 7.65
N VAL A 49 -24.32 23.48 6.98
CA VAL A 49 -23.27 22.60 6.44
C VAL A 49 -22.48 23.34 5.37
N ASN A 50 -23.13 24.06 4.46
CA ASN A 50 -22.47 24.81 3.40
C ASN A 50 -21.50 25.87 3.95
N LEU A 51 -21.90 26.64 4.96
CA LEU A 51 -21.03 27.61 5.61
C LEU A 51 -19.85 26.94 6.35
N LEU A 52 -20.09 25.81 7.03
CA LEU A 52 -19.03 25.02 7.64
C LEU A 52 -18.04 24.46 6.61
N GLU A 53 -18.53 24.02 5.44
CA GLU A 53 -17.70 23.53 4.34
C GLU A 53 -16.88 24.64 3.68
N GLN A 54 -17.46 25.82 3.47
CA GLN A 54 -16.74 27.00 2.97
C GLN A 54 -15.62 27.42 3.93
N SER A 55 -15.92 27.52 5.23
CA SER A 55 -14.92 27.81 6.26
C SER A 55 -13.82 26.76 6.29
N PHE A 56 -14.18 25.48 6.22
CA PHE A 56 -13.22 24.37 6.17
C PHE A 56 -12.32 24.44 4.94
N GLY A 57 -12.86 24.78 3.76
CA GLY A 57 -12.09 24.91 2.53
C GLY A 57 -10.98 25.95 2.61
N HIS A 58 -11.21 27.02 3.39
CA HIS A 58 -10.20 28.06 3.63
C HIS A 58 -9.18 27.65 4.70
N GLU A 59 -9.62 26.91 5.73
CA GLU A 59 -8.76 26.45 6.81
C GLU A 59 -9.22 25.12 7.41
N HIS A 60 -8.41 24.07 7.28
CA HIS A 60 -8.76 22.74 7.81
C HIS A 60 -8.65 22.64 9.35
N LYS A 61 -7.99 23.61 9.99
CA LYS A 61 -7.88 23.74 11.46
C LYS A 61 -8.79 24.87 11.93
N LEU A 62 -9.57 24.60 12.97
CA LEU A 62 -10.45 25.61 13.54
C LEU A 62 -9.72 26.34 14.65
N GLU A 63 -9.30 27.58 14.38
CA GLU A 63 -8.72 28.46 15.40
C GLU A 63 -9.75 28.81 16.48
N SER A 64 -9.31 28.90 17.74
CA SER A 64 -10.24 29.08 18.87
C SER A 64 -11.03 30.39 18.78
N GLU A 65 -10.45 31.46 18.24
CA GLU A 65 -11.11 32.75 18.07
C GLU A 65 -12.19 32.72 16.96
N ARG A 66 -11.93 31.97 15.87
CA ARG A 66 -12.88 31.81 14.76
C ARG A 66 -14.02 30.86 15.10
N LYS A 67 -13.77 29.88 15.97
CA LYS A 67 -14.79 28.92 16.44
C LYS A 67 -16.01 29.62 17.02
N ASP A 68 -15.80 30.59 17.91
CA ASP A 68 -16.90 31.24 18.61
C ASP A 68 -17.68 32.17 17.66
N LYS A 69 -16.98 32.89 16.77
CA LYS A 69 -17.61 33.68 15.69
C LYS A 69 -18.48 32.82 14.78
N LEU A 70 -17.93 31.71 14.27
CA LEU A 70 -18.64 30.78 13.39
C LEU A 70 -19.81 30.10 14.09
N ALA A 71 -19.68 29.77 15.38
CA ALA A 71 -20.76 29.22 16.17
C ALA A 71 -21.92 30.22 16.33
N SER A 72 -21.60 31.49 16.60
CA SER A 72 -22.59 32.57 16.70
C SER A 72 -23.30 32.83 15.37
N GLU A 73 -22.56 32.91 14.26
CA GLU A 73 -23.13 33.12 12.91
C GLU A 73 -24.09 31.99 12.51
N LEU A 74 -23.77 30.75 12.87
CA LEU A 74 -24.59 29.58 12.54
C LEU A 74 -25.71 29.29 13.53
N GLY A 75 -25.76 30.01 14.66
CA GLY A 75 -26.65 29.70 15.78
C GLY A 75 -26.42 28.31 16.39
N LEU A 76 -25.17 27.84 16.37
CA LEU A 76 -24.77 26.51 16.85
C LEU A 76 -23.99 26.58 18.15
N ASP A 77 -24.00 25.49 18.92
CA ASP A 77 -23.11 25.35 20.07
C ASP A 77 -21.65 25.22 19.55
N PRO A 78 -20.66 25.95 20.13
CA PRO A 78 -19.25 25.84 19.72
C PRO A 78 -18.71 24.40 19.72
N ARG A 79 -19.26 23.52 20.56
CA ARG A 79 -18.96 22.09 20.58
C ARG A 79 -19.45 21.39 19.32
N GLN A 80 -20.61 21.74 18.77
CA GLN A 80 -21.11 21.16 17.51
C GLN A 80 -20.19 21.51 16.35
N VAL A 81 -19.74 22.77 16.26
CA VAL A 81 -18.74 23.20 15.27
C VAL A 81 -17.44 22.40 15.43
N THR A 82 -16.96 22.25 16.66
CA THR A 82 -15.74 21.47 16.95
C THR A 82 -15.86 20.01 16.50
N VAL A 83 -16.96 19.34 16.85
CA VAL A 83 -17.22 17.94 16.48
C VAL A 83 -17.39 17.80 14.98
N TRP A 84 -18.05 18.76 14.33
CA TRP A 84 -18.19 18.77 12.88
C TRP A 84 -16.83 18.86 12.19
N PHE A 85 -15.96 19.79 12.59
CA PHE A 85 -14.60 19.90 12.04
C PHE A 85 -13.76 18.64 12.27
N GLN A 86 -13.87 18.02 13.45
CA GLN A 86 -13.20 16.74 13.73
C GLN A 86 -13.67 15.63 12.77
N ASN A 87 -14.99 15.47 12.61
CA ASN A 87 -15.56 14.48 11.70
C ASN A 87 -15.20 14.78 10.24
N ARG A 88 -15.20 16.05 9.85
CA ARG A 88 -14.83 16.48 8.50
C ARG A 88 -13.37 16.15 8.20
N ARG A 89 -12.45 16.46 9.12
CA ARG A 89 -11.03 16.07 9.00
C ARG A 89 -10.84 14.56 8.94
N ALA A 90 -11.58 13.79 9.74
CA ALA A 90 -11.51 12.33 9.70
C ALA A 90 -11.91 11.80 8.32
N ARG A 91 -13.05 12.26 7.77
CA ARG A 91 -13.51 11.89 6.43
C ARG A 91 -12.52 12.31 5.34
N TRP A 92 -11.98 13.53 5.43
CA TRP A 92 -10.99 14.03 4.48
C TRP A 92 -9.72 13.17 4.49
N LYS A 93 -9.19 12.83 5.68
CA LYS A 93 -8.02 11.97 5.82
C LYS A 93 -8.28 10.57 5.27
N SER A 94 -9.45 9.99 5.55
CA SER A 94 -9.85 8.70 4.98
C SER A 94 -9.94 8.76 3.46
N LYS A 95 -10.57 9.79 2.90
CA LYS A 95 -10.69 9.96 1.44
C LYS A 95 -9.31 10.08 0.79
N LYS A 96 -8.43 10.90 1.36
CA LYS A 96 -7.06 11.05 0.88
C LYS A 96 -6.30 9.73 0.90
N LEU A 97 -6.40 8.96 1.98
CA LEU A 97 -5.74 7.65 2.08
C LEU A 97 -6.26 6.66 1.04
N GLU A 98 -7.57 6.65 0.79
CA GLU A 98 -8.20 5.82 -0.25
C GLU A 98 -7.69 6.19 -1.64
N GLU A 99 -7.60 7.48 -1.95
CA GLU A 99 -7.07 7.98 -3.23
C GLU A 99 -5.60 7.58 -3.44
N GLU A 100 -4.75 7.76 -2.42
CA GLU A 100 -3.34 7.34 -2.47
C GLU A 100 -3.20 5.83 -2.63
N TYR A 101 -4.00 5.04 -1.91
CA TYR A 101 -4.01 3.58 -2.03
C TYR A 101 -4.43 3.14 -3.43
N SER A 102 -5.51 3.73 -3.98
CA SER A 102 -5.97 3.44 -5.33
C SER A 102 -4.90 3.76 -6.38
N LYS A 103 -4.19 4.88 -6.21
CA LYS A 103 -3.08 5.25 -7.10
C LYS A 103 -1.96 4.22 -7.06
N LEU A 104 -1.50 3.87 -5.86
CA LEU A 104 -0.42 2.90 -5.67
C LEU A 104 -0.79 1.52 -6.22
N LYS A 105 -2.04 1.10 -6.03
CA LYS A 105 -2.58 -0.16 -6.57
C LYS A 105 -2.53 -0.19 -8.10
N ASN A 106 -2.95 0.89 -8.76
CA ASN A 106 -2.91 0.97 -10.23
C ASN A 106 -1.48 0.96 -10.77
N GLU A 107 -0.55 1.64 -10.09
CA GLU A 107 0.88 1.62 -10.44
C GLU A 107 1.46 0.20 -10.29
N HIS A 108 1.10 -0.50 -9.21
CA HIS A 108 1.52 -1.88 -9.00
C HIS A 108 0.97 -2.83 -10.08
N GLU A 109 -0.31 -2.70 -10.43
CA GLU A 109 -0.93 -3.49 -11.51
C GLU A 109 -0.22 -3.26 -12.84
N THR A 110 0.10 -2.00 -13.17
CA THR A 110 0.86 -1.65 -14.37
C THR A 110 2.25 -2.30 -14.35
N ASN A 111 2.97 -2.18 -13.24
CA ASN A 111 4.30 -2.79 -13.08
C ASN A 111 4.27 -4.32 -13.19
N ILE A 112 3.22 -4.98 -12.72
CA ILE A 112 3.06 -6.44 -12.89
C ILE A 112 2.95 -6.80 -14.36
N VAL A 113 2.16 -6.05 -15.14
CA VAL A 113 2.00 -6.28 -16.58
C VAL A 113 3.31 -6.07 -17.31
N ASP A 114 4.02 -4.98 -17.02
CA ASP A 114 5.33 -4.70 -17.64
C ASP A 114 6.37 -5.74 -17.26
N LYS A 115 6.40 -6.17 -15.99
CA LYS A 115 7.26 -7.27 -15.54
C LYS A 115 6.99 -8.55 -16.32
N CYS A 116 5.72 -8.94 -16.47
CA CYS A 116 5.33 -10.12 -17.24
C CYS A 116 5.77 -10.00 -18.71
N ARG A 117 5.62 -8.81 -19.31
CA ARG A 117 6.10 -8.56 -20.69
C ARG A 117 7.61 -8.76 -20.80
N LEU A 118 8.38 -8.15 -19.89
CA LEU A 118 9.84 -8.26 -19.87
C LEU A 118 10.32 -9.69 -19.61
N GLU A 119 9.66 -10.43 -18.71
CA GLU A 119 9.98 -11.84 -18.46
C GLU A 119 9.80 -12.70 -19.72
N ASN A 120 8.75 -12.45 -20.51
CA ASN A 120 8.55 -13.12 -21.79
C ASN A 120 9.62 -12.73 -22.83
N GLU A 121 9.99 -11.46 -22.92
CA GLU A 121 11.06 -11.00 -23.81
C GLU A 121 12.41 -11.64 -23.43
N VAL A 122 12.74 -11.70 -22.14
CA VAL A 122 13.94 -12.36 -21.62
C VAL A 122 13.94 -13.85 -21.97
N LEU A 123 12.80 -14.53 -21.82
CA LEU A 123 12.69 -15.94 -22.18
C LEU A 123 12.95 -16.17 -23.67
N LYS A 124 12.35 -15.34 -24.53
CA LYS A 124 12.53 -15.41 -25.98
C LYS A 124 13.97 -15.16 -26.40
N LEU A 125 14.62 -14.15 -25.81
CA LEU A 125 16.03 -13.86 -26.09
C LEU A 125 16.94 -14.99 -25.64
N LYS A 126 16.66 -15.64 -24.51
CA LYS A 126 17.42 -16.82 -24.05
C LYS A 126 17.29 -18.01 -25.00
N GLU A 127 16.09 -18.24 -25.54
CA GLU A 127 15.86 -19.27 -26.55
C GLU A 127 16.69 -18.99 -27.82
N GLN A 128 16.63 -17.76 -28.34
CA GLN A 128 17.42 -17.35 -29.50
C GLN A 128 18.93 -17.48 -29.26
N MET A 129 19.42 -17.12 -28.07
CA MET A 129 20.83 -17.30 -27.70
C MET A 129 21.23 -18.77 -27.71
N CYS A 130 20.40 -19.66 -27.14
CA CYS A 130 20.65 -21.09 -27.12
C CYS A 130 20.67 -21.70 -28.54
N GLU A 131 19.77 -21.25 -29.43
CA GLU A 131 19.77 -21.65 -30.83
C GLU A 131 21.03 -21.20 -31.57
N ALA A 132 21.44 -19.94 -31.39
CA ALA A 132 22.66 -19.40 -31.98
C ALA A 132 23.91 -20.13 -31.49
N GLU A 133 23.99 -20.45 -30.19
CA GLU A 133 25.08 -21.22 -29.59
C GLU A 133 25.19 -22.63 -30.19
N LYS A 134 24.07 -23.34 -30.32
CA LYS A 134 24.02 -24.66 -30.96
C LYS A 134 24.46 -24.60 -32.42
N GLU A 135 24.04 -23.57 -33.14
CA GLU A 135 24.42 -23.39 -34.55
C GLU A 135 25.92 -23.12 -34.72
N ILE A 136 26.49 -22.27 -33.86
CA ILE A 136 27.95 -22.04 -33.83
C ILE A 136 28.70 -23.36 -33.55
N GLN A 137 28.24 -24.14 -32.56
CA GLN A 137 28.85 -25.45 -32.26
C GLN A 137 28.78 -26.41 -33.45
N ARG A 138 27.63 -26.48 -34.14
CA ARG A 138 27.44 -27.30 -35.34
C ARG A 138 28.45 -26.93 -36.42
N LEU A 139 28.55 -25.64 -36.75
CA LEU A 139 29.49 -25.14 -37.77
C LEU A 139 30.96 -25.41 -37.39
N LEU A 140 31.32 -25.32 -36.11
CA LEU A 140 32.66 -25.67 -35.64
C LEU A 140 32.96 -27.17 -35.82
N THR A 141 32.03 -28.06 -35.46
CA THR A 141 32.21 -29.51 -35.64
C THR A 141 32.27 -29.93 -37.10
N GLU A 142 31.55 -29.24 -37.99
CA GLU A 142 31.53 -29.53 -39.43
C GLU A 142 32.82 -29.04 -40.13
N ARG A 143 33.45 -27.98 -39.61
CA ARG A 143 34.75 -27.46 -40.09
C ARG A 143 35.90 -28.42 -39.83
N ASP A 144 35.89 -29.13 -38.70
CA ASP A 144 36.97 -30.05 -38.31
C ASP A 144 36.79 -31.47 -38.93
N GLY A 145 35.72 -31.70 -39.71
CA GLY A 145 35.43 -32.96 -40.42
C GLY A 145 36.15 -33.16 -41.75
N VAL A 146 36.94 -32.18 -42.23
CA VAL A 146 37.83 -32.31 -43.40
C VAL A 146 39.29 -32.15 -42.97
N SER A 147 39.80 -33.10 -42.20
CA SER A 147 41.24 -33.39 -42.13
C SER A 147 41.47 -34.79 -41.59
N ILE A 148 41.52 -35.75 -42.52
CA ILE A 148 42.14 -37.05 -42.29
C ILE A 148 43.62 -36.82 -41.93
N ASN A 149 44.03 -37.18 -40.70
CA ASN A 149 45.18 -38.05 -40.37
C ASN A 149 45.64 -37.88 -38.90
N SER A 150 45.60 -39.00 -38.16
CA SER A 150 46.35 -39.38 -36.96
C SER A 150 45.66 -39.28 -35.57
N PRO A 151 45.70 -40.37 -34.77
CA PRO A 151 45.19 -40.37 -33.41
C PRO A 151 46.22 -39.79 -32.46
N THR A 152 45.81 -38.87 -31.60
CA THR A 152 46.60 -38.53 -30.40
C THR A 152 45.68 -38.51 -29.20
N THR A 153 45.93 -39.51 -28.37
CA THR A 153 45.48 -39.71 -27.00
C THR A 153 45.85 -38.51 -26.12
N SER A 154 44.90 -37.98 -25.34
CA SER A 154 45.14 -37.34 -24.02
C SER A 154 43.79 -36.97 -23.44
N SER A 155 43.22 -37.82 -22.59
CA SER A 155 43.36 -37.79 -21.12
C SER A 155 42.31 -36.87 -20.47
N LEU A 156 41.44 -37.54 -19.73
CA LEU A 156 40.47 -37.01 -18.79
C LEU A 156 41.13 -36.03 -17.78
N SER A 157 40.45 -34.94 -17.45
CA SER A 157 40.61 -34.28 -16.14
C SER A 157 39.28 -33.68 -15.68
N MET A 158 38.77 -34.31 -14.62
CA MET A 158 37.72 -33.85 -13.73
C MET A 158 38.36 -32.91 -12.69
N GLU A 159 37.55 -32.05 -12.07
CA GLU A 159 37.81 -31.28 -10.84
C GLU A 159 38.62 -29.97 -10.95
N ALA A 160 37.91 -28.85 -10.79
CA ALA A 160 38.25 -27.83 -9.79
C ALA A 160 37.04 -26.91 -9.57
N ALA A 161 36.36 -27.14 -8.45
CA ALA A 161 35.48 -26.18 -7.81
C ALA A 161 36.18 -24.80 -7.71
N MET A 162 35.48 -23.73 -8.09
CA MET A 162 35.74 -22.39 -7.58
C MET A 162 34.41 -21.70 -7.30
N ASP A 163 34.38 -21.13 -6.11
CA ASP A 163 33.24 -20.72 -5.29
C ASP A 163 32.23 -19.73 -5.91
N PRO A 164 31.01 -19.69 -5.35
CA PRO A 164 29.99 -18.70 -5.69
C PRO A 164 30.38 -17.30 -5.16
N PRO A 165 30.13 -16.21 -5.91
CA PRO A 165 30.26 -14.88 -5.34
C PRO A 165 29.04 -14.59 -4.44
N PHE A 166 29.31 -14.70 -3.14
CA PHE A 166 28.85 -13.80 -2.09
C PHE A 166 27.33 -13.66 -1.86
N LEU A 167 26.92 -14.41 -0.84
CA LEU A 167 25.79 -14.20 0.06
C LEU A 167 25.67 -12.72 0.50
N GLY A 168 24.70 -12.00 -0.09
CA GLY A 168 24.21 -10.72 0.42
C GLY A 168 23.31 -10.95 1.63
N GLU A 169 23.93 -11.18 2.78
CA GLU A 169 23.32 -11.24 4.10
C GLU A 169 22.87 -9.83 4.51
N PHE A 170 21.63 -9.45 4.20
CA PHE A 170 20.97 -8.33 4.88
C PHE A 170 20.31 -8.87 6.15
N GLY A 171 21.13 -9.09 7.17
CA GLY A 171 20.68 -9.08 8.55
C GLY A 171 20.30 -7.65 8.92
N PHE A 172 19.00 -7.37 9.05
CA PHE A 172 18.57 -6.23 9.86
C PHE A 172 18.48 -6.70 11.30
N ASP A 173 19.31 -6.07 12.12
CA ASP A 173 19.48 -6.30 13.54
C ASP A 173 18.15 -6.37 14.29
N ASN A 174 17.96 -7.49 14.98
CA ASN A 174 17.08 -7.57 16.15
C ASN A 174 17.72 -6.73 17.27
N GLY A 175 17.44 -5.43 17.25
CA GLY A 175 17.68 -4.54 18.38
C GLY A 175 16.73 -4.89 19.52
N LEU A 176 17.33 -5.46 20.58
CA LEU A 176 16.71 -5.76 21.86
C LEU A 176 15.90 -4.57 22.40
N TRP A 177 14.73 -4.90 22.93
CA TRP A 177 14.07 -4.10 23.96
C TRP A 177 14.88 -4.21 25.26
N ALA A 178 15.32 -3.05 25.77
CA ALA A 178 15.66 -2.83 27.17
C ALA A 178 15.22 -1.42 27.55
#